data_AF-A0A0R3QSR4-F1
#
_entry.id   AF-A0A0R3QSR4-F1
#
_cell.length_a   1.000
_cell.length_b   1.000
_cell.length_c   1.000
_cell.angle_alpha   90.00
_cell.angle_beta   90.00
_cell.angle_gamma   90.00
#
_symmetry.space_group_name_H-M   'P 1'
#
loop_
_entity.id
_entity.type
_entity.pdbx_description
1 polymer ?
#
loop_
_entity_poly.entity_id
_entity_poly.type
_entity_poly.pdbx_seq_one_letter_code
_entity_poly.pdbx_strand_id
1 'polypeptide(L)'
;MEVDENDTLENQTPKKDDGTAPWIASLPKNNVGDVRDISNQAFWTLSSCKTDGFGIQQLLDEDLEQYWQSDGPQPHTVTIEFSRKTNISYLLLYLDYKTDESYTPSK
;
A
#
# COMPACT_ATOMS: atom_id res chain seq x y z
N MET A 1 -45.93 -0.52 18.13
CA MET A 1 -45.37 -1.58 17.27
C MET A 1 -43.87 -1.43 17.38
N GLU A 2 -43.30 -2.23 18.26
CA GLU A 2 -41.85 -2.43 18.34
C GLU A 2 -41.44 -3.21 17.09
N VAL A 3 -40.37 -2.78 16.42
CA VAL A 3 -39.74 -3.52 15.33
C VAL A 3 -38.30 -3.75 15.75
N ASP A 4 -37.94 -5.02 15.68
CA ASP A 4 -36.83 -5.70 16.33
C ASP A 4 -35.43 -5.20 15.97
N GLU A 5 -34.57 -5.23 16.98
CA GLU A 5 -33.11 -5.23 16.88
C GLU A 5 -32.62 -6.59 16.35
N ASN A 6 -31.97 -6.57 15.18
CA ASN A 6 -30.80 -7.39 14.78
C ASN A 6 -30.83 -7.63 13.28
N ASP A 7 -29.98 -6.94 12.52
CA ASP A 7 -28.98 -7.57 11.66
C ASP A 7 -28.06 -6.49 11.07
N THR A 8 -26.88 -6.30 11.67
CA THR A 8 -25.76 -5.63 10.97
C THR A 8 -24.45 -6.12 11.58
N LEU A 9 -24.09 -7.35 11.25
CA LEU A 9 -22.72 -7.82 11.36
C LEU A 9 -21.93 -7.36 10.14
N GLU A 10 -20.66 -7.05 10.38
CA GLU A 10 -19.58 -6.78 9.40
C GLU A 10 -19.43 -5.33 8.90
N ASN A 11 -18.66 -4.55 9.67
CA ASN A 11 -17.33 -4.10 9.23
C ASN A 11 -16.61 -3.48 10.42
N GLN A 12 -15.93 -4.32 11.20
CA GLN A 12 -14.95 -3.84 12.15
C GLN A 12 -13.73 -3.41 11.35
N THR A 13 -13.62 -2.11 11.08
CA THR A 13 -12.33 -1.50 10.79
C THR A 13 -11.35 -1.91 11.88
N PRO A 14 -10.11 -2.30 11.56
CA PRO A 14 -9.15 -2.65 12.58
C PRO A 14 -8.97 -1.43 13.48
N LYS A 15 -9.29 -1.62 14.77
CA LYS A 15 -9.02 -0.66 15.83
C LYS A 15 -7.56 -0.22 15.71
N LYS A 16 -7.32 1.09 15.76
CA LYS A 16 -5.97 1.68 15.83
C LYS A 16 -5.21 1.00 16.96
N ASP A 17 -4.29 0.12 16.61
CA ASP A 17 -3.51 -0.66 17.55
C ASP A 17 -2.12 -0.02 17.75
N ASP A 18 -1.59 -0.25 18.93
CA ASP A 18 -0.47 0.43 19.58
C ASP A 18 0.79 0.55 18.71
N GLY A 19 1.10 1.77 18.24
CA GLY A 19 2.46 2.27 17.93
C GLY A 19 3.35 1.48 16.96
N THR A 20 2.86 0.42 16.34
CA THR A 20 3.60 -0.44 15.42
C THR A 20 3.16 -0.12 14.00
N ALA A 21 4.14 0.15 13.13
CA ALA A 21 3.85 0.50 11.75
C ALA A 21 3.05 -0.64 11.06
N PRO A 22 1.95 -0.35 10.36
CA PRO A 22 1.01 -1.37 9.84
C PRO A 22 1.70 -2.48 9.02
N TRP A 23 2.74 -2.14 8.27
CA TRP A 23 3.49 -3.08 7.44
C TRP A 23 4.23 -4.17 8.21
N ILE A 24 4.53 -3.97 9.51
CA ILE A 24 5.21 -4.98 10.33
C ILE A 24 4.34 -6.24 10.48
N ALA A 25 3.02 -6.07 10.57
CA ALA A 25 2.08 -7.18 10.68
C ALA A 25 2.05 -8.06 9.40
N SER A 26 2.46 -7.49 8.26
CA SER A 26 2.52 -8.17 6.97
C SER A 26 3.82 -8.95 6.75
N LEU A 27 4.78 -8.86 7.68
CA LEU A 27 6.04 -9.61 7.59
C LEU A 27 5.93 -11.05 8.11
N PRO A 28 6.78 -11.96 7.59
CA PRO A 28 6.97 -13.27 8.22
C PRO A 28 7.41 -13.11 9.69
N LYS A 29 6.76 -13.86 10.60
CA LYS A 29 6.96 -13.77 12.05
C LYS A 29 8.43 -13.92 12.51
N ASN A 30 9.25 -14.58 11.70
CA ASN A 30 10.64 -14.89 12.01
C ASN A 30 11.59 -13.70 11.79
N ASN A 31 11.11 -12.58 11.24
CA ASN A 31 11.92 -11.44 10.82
C ASN A 31 11.53 -10.12 11.51
N VAL A 32 10.55 -10.16 12.41
CA VAL A 32 10.09 -8.97 13.14
C VAL A 32 11.20 -8.52 14.10
N GLY A 33 11.77 -7.34 13.84
CA GLY A 33 12.88 -6.76 14.62
C GLY A 33 14.22 -6.68 13.88
N ASP A 34 14.40 -7.44 12.79
CA ASP A 34 15.66 -7.49 12.02
C ASP A 34 15.65 -6.61 10.76
N VAL A 35 14.50 -6.06 10.40
CA VAL A 35 14.32 -5.21 9.21
C VAL A 35 13.79 -3.84 9.60
N ARG A 36 14.09 -2.86 8.73
CA ARG A 36 13.64 -1.48 8.85
C ARG A 36 13.10 -1.00 7.53
N ASP A 37 12.17 -0.05 7.59
CA ASP A 37 11.74 0.65 6.38
C ASP A 37 12.89 1.52 5.82
N ILE A 38 13.08 1.44 4.51
CA ILE A 38 14.07 2.17 3.73
C ILE A 38 13.45 2.86 2.50
N SER A 39 12.11 2.91 2.41
CA SER A 39 11.39 3.44 1.24
C SER A 39 11.74 4.91 0.97
N ASN A 40 11.92 5.70 2.02
CA ASN A 40 12.32 7.11 1.93
C ASN A 40 13.81 7.35 1.60
N GLN A 41 14.62 6.30 1.46
CA GLN A 41 16.03 6.40 1.08
C GLN A 41 16.25 6.22 -0.43
N ALA A 42 15.19 5.89 -1.18
CA ALA A 42 15.22 5.72 -2.61
C ALA A 42 14.62 6.92 -3.35
N PHE A 43 15.02 7.07 -4.60
CA PHE A 43 14.34 7.89 -5.59
C PHE A 43 13.30 7.03 -6.31
N TRP A 44 12.06 7.51 -6.32
CA TRP A 44 10.94 6.84 -6.95
C TRP A 44 10.58 7.56 -8.24
N THR A 45 10.36 6.80 -9.32
CA THR A 45 9.86 7.34 -10.59
C THR A 45 8.73 6.46 -11.09
N LEU A 46 7.64 7.09 -11.54
CA LEU A 46 6.48 6.41 -12.12
C LEU A 46 6.51 6.60 -13.63
N SER A 47 6.15 5.57 -14.40
CA SER A 47 6.03 5.68 -15.86
C SER A 47 5.05 6.79 -16.28
N SER A 48 3.96 6.93 -15.52
CA SER A 48 2.97 7.98 -15.65
C SER A 48 2.17 8.06 -14.35
N CYS A 49 1.50 9.18 -14.11
CA CYS A 49 0.49 9.31 -13.06
C CYS A 49 -0.57 10.31 -13.50
N LYS A 50 -1.79 10.15 -12.99
CA LYS A 50 -2.86 11.13 -13.16
C LYS A 50 -2.44 12.44 -12.50
N THR A 51 -2.64 13.57 -13.19
CA THR A 51 -2.13 14.89 -12.80
C THR A 51 -2.70 15.42 -11.48
N ASP A 52 -3.83 14.88 -11.03
CA ASP A 52 -4.62 15.42 -9.92
C ASP A 52 -4.29 14.76 -8.57
N GLY A 53 -3.02 14.49 -8.31
CA GLY A 53 -2.59 14.00 -6.99
C GLY A 53 -2.78 12.50 -6.74
N PHE A 54 -2.52 11.67 -7.75
CA PHE A 54 -2.45 10.21 -7.61
C PHE A 54 -1.05 9.71 -8.00
N GLY A 55 -0.03 10.26 -7.35
CA GLY A 55 1.38 10.09 -7.73
C GLY A 55 2.21 9.35 -6.67
N ILE A 56 3.51 9.64 -6.64
CA ILE A 56 4.47 9.00 -5.72
C ILE A 56 4.08 9.22 -4.25
N GLN A 57 3.59 10.41 -3.92
CA GLN A 57 3.21 10.71 -2.54
C GLN A 57 2.10 9.77 -2.06
N GLN A 58 1.09 9.54 -2.88
CA GLN A 58 -0.02 8.63 -2.57
C GLN A 58 0.43 7.16 -2.57
N LEU A 59 1.34 6.77 -3.46
CA LEU A 59 1.91 5.41 -3.48
C LEU A 59 2.64 5.05 -2.18
N LEU A 60 3.28 6.04 -1.54
CA LEU A 60 4.10 5.87 -0.34
C LEU A 60 3.38 6.32 0.94
N ASP A 61 2.09 6.66 0.85
CA ASP A 61 1.30 7.03 2.01
C ASP A 61 0.95 5.79 2.84
N GLU A 62 0.78 5.97 4.14
CA GLU A 62 0.34 4.90 5.05
C GLU A 62 -1.18 4.75 5.06
N ASP A 63 -1.91 5.77 4.57
CA ASP A 63 -3.35 5.71 4.37
C ASP A 63 -3.70 4.86 3.15
N LEU A 64 -4.34 3.71 3.40
CA LEU A 64 -4.75 2.74 2.36
C LEU A 64 -5.85 3.27 1.43
N GLU A 65 -6.46 4.41 1.74
CA GLU A 65 -7.38 5.11 0.83
C GLU A 65 -6.63 5.96 -0.22
N GLN A 66 -5.33 6.19 -0.04
CA GLN A 66 -4.47 6.87 -1.02
C GLN A 66 -3.80 5.86 -1.96
N TYR A 67 -3.71 6.21 -3.24
CA TYR A 67 -3.15 5.31 -4.25
C TYR A 67 -2.49 6.07 -5.41
N TRP A 68 -1.54 5.41 -6.07
CA TRP A 68 -1.06 5.83 -7.39
C TRP A 68 -2.02 5.34 -8.48
N GLN A 69 -2.36 6.23 -9.42
CA GLN A 69 -3.09 5.89 -10.63
C GLN A 69 -2.25 6.25 -11.85
N SER A 70 -1.80 5.26 -12.61
CA SER A 70 -1.11 5.46 -13.88
C SER A 70 -2.05 6.05 -14.93
N ASP A 71 -1.53 6.93 -15.79
CA ASP A 71 -2.26 7.56 -16.89
C ASP A 71 -1.40 7.55 -18.17
N GLY A 72 -1.27 6.38 -18.78
CA GLY A 72 -0.42 6.18 -19.96
C GLY A 72 -0.58 4.80 -20.60
N PRO A 73 0.21 4.47 -21.62
CA PRO A 73 0.20 3.12 -22.21
C PRO A 73 0.85 2.09 -21.27
N GLN A 74 0.43 0.83 -21.39
CA GLN A 74 1.07 -0.29 -20.69
C GLN A 74 2.41 -0.66 -21.37
N PRO A 75 3.40 -1.18 -20.61
CA PRO A 75 3.36 -1.48 -19.18
C PRO A 75 3.56 -0.24 -18.30
N HIS A 76 2.90 -0.21 -17.14
CA HIS A 76 3.14 0.79 -16.10
C HIS A 76 4.31 0.33 -15.21
N THR A 77 5.21 1.24 -14.85
CA THR A 77 6.40 0.90 -14.06
C THR A 77 6.57 1.82 -12.87
N VAL A 78 7.02 1.23 -11.76
CA VAL A 78 7.59 1.92 -10.61
C VAL A 78 9.08 1.62 -10.59
N THR A 79 9.90 2.66 -10.71
CA THR A 79 11.36 2.55 -10.67
C THR A 79 11.84 3.06 -9.31
N ILE A 80 12.61 2.22 -8.61
CA ILE A 80 13.15 2.51 -7.26
C ILE A 80 14.68 2.49 -7.35
N GLU A 81 15.29 3.65 -7.16
CA GLU A 81 16.75 3.83 -7.29
C GLU A 81 17.39 4.24 -5.96
N PHE A 82 18.39 3.49 -5.52
CA PHE A 82 19.20 3.84 -4.35
C PHE A 82 20.54 4.41 -4.78
N SER A 83 21.03 5.42 -4.07
CA SER A 83 22.33 6.09 -4.34
C SER A 83 23.56 5.18 -4.19
N ARG A 84 23.39 4.02 -3.57
CA ARG A 84 24.41 2.99 -3.40
C ARG A 84 23.78 1.61 -3.43
N LYS A 85 24.60 0.58 -3.61
CA LYS A 85 24.18 -0.82 -3.47
C LYS A 85 23.56 -1.01 -2.08
N THR A 86 22.26 -1.27 -2.06
CA THR A 86 21.45 -1.38 -0.85
C THR A 86 20.84 -2.77 -0.81
N ASN A 87 20.96 -3.45 0.32
CA ASN A 87 20.34 -4.76 0.51
C ASN A 87 18.85 -4.55 0.80
N ILE A 88 18.01 -5.23 0.02
CA ILE A 88 16.55 -5.19 0.16
C ILE A 88 16.11 -6.58 0.58
N SER A 89 15.45 -6.67 1.74
CA SER A 89 14.92 -7.95 2.25
C SER A 89 13.51 -8.22 1.74
N TYR A 90 12.68 -7.16 1.66
CA TYR A 90 11.27 -7.26 1.31
C TYR A 90 10.86 -6.08 0.44
N LEU A 91 9.95 -6.34 -0.49
CA LEU A 91 9.14 -5.35 -1.20
C LEU A 91 7.69 -5.70 -0.90
N LEU A 92 6.96 -4.77 -0.28
CA LEU A 92 5.56 -4.97 0.08
C LEU A 92 4.70 -4.11 -0.86
N LEU A 93 3.62 -4.71 -1.37
CA LEU A 93 2.62 -4.04 -2.19
C LEU A 93 1.26 -4.31 -1.55
N TYR A 94 0.48 -3.24 -1.34
CA TYR A 94 -0.92 -3.37 -0.94
C TYR A 94 -1.78 -3.49 -2.20
N LEU A 95 -2.64 -4.50 -2.25
CA LEU A 95 -3.53 -4.80 -3.38
C LEU A 95 -4.91 -5.17 -2.83
N ASP A 96 -5.96 -4.51 -3.32
CA ASP A 96 -7.34 -4.85 -2.95
C ASP A 96 -8.24 -4.91 -4.18
N TYR A 97 -8.50 -6.14 -4.65
CA TYR A 97 -9.36 -6.36 -5.81
C TYR A 97 -10.79 -5.85 -5.64
N LYS A 98 -11.34 -5.87 -4.42
CA LYS A 98 -12.71 -5.43 -4.19
C LYS A 98 -12.86 -3.93 -4.40
N THR A 99 -11.83 -3.18 -4.03
CA THR A 99 -11.81 -1.71 -4.13
C THR A 99 -11.31 -1.26 -5.50
N ASP A 100 -10.28 -1.90 -6.04
CA ASP A 100 -9.59 -1.45 -7.26
C ASP A 100 -10.15 -2.05 -8.56
N GLU A 101 -10.89 -3.16 -8.49
CA GLU A 101 -11.47 -3.87 -9.64
C GLU A 101 -10.49 -4.06 -10.82
N SER A 102 -10.72 -3.36 -11.94
CA SER A 102 -9.88 -3.42 -13.14
C SER A 102 -8.50 -2.77 -12.98
N TYR A 103 -8.31 -1.95 -11.94
CA TYR A 103 -7.03 -1.31 -11.64
C TYR A 103 -6.08 -2.22 -10.84
N THR A 104 -6.54 -3.36 -10.33
CA THR A 104 -5.66 -4.32 -9.65
C THR A 104 -4.69 -4.98 -10.64
N PRO A 105 -3.37 -4.89 -10.43
CA PRO A 105 -2.37 -5.60 -11.23
C PRO A 105 -2.61 -7.12 -11.24
N SER A 106 -2.50 -7.75 -12.42
CA SER A 106 -2.76 -9.20 -12.61
C SER A 106 -1.62 -9.99 -13.26
N LYS A 107 -0.54 -9.33 -13.68
CA LYS A 107 0.64 -9.95 -14.31
C LYS A 107 1.92 -9.24 -13.92
#